data_AF-A0A6G0X8S0-F1
#
_entry.id   AF-A0A6G0X8S0-F1
#
_cell.length_a   1.000
_cell.length_b   1.000
_cell.length_c   1.000
_cell.angle_alpha   90.00
_cell.angle_beta   90.00
_cell.angle_gamma   90.00
#
_symmetry.space_group_name_H-M   'P 1'
#
loop_
_entity.id
_entity.type
_entity.pdbx_description
1 polymer ?
#
loop_
_entity_poly.entity_id
_entity_poly.type
_entity_poly.pdbx_seq_one_letter_code
_entity_poly.pdbx_strand_id
1 'polypeptide(L)'
;MPKWITMGRVVVVLLLAVLAIAQQDLKETHCPLCDMDIQPPLNQTIKGNQAIYACEMAGHLDQLRDPASKILRGPVPITSLDVPYTKAQMRCPVCDKAELKFALPWGNRGNQKIFTCSEEHAHMVLENQAAYYEGVLSSSSDEFCTHASVMFDGFQSTVGGTCVKLWFQPWVMNSKVKYAFGFIGIVLLGIFLEWFGEYRETVEDWFIRQYGITETVDIEADTFPKSAMSVLVQAPVTAHSVRSCKVPMWCTIALSGMYMVALAIGYFIMLVAMVYDSGLFVACILGLGIGFFLFKDTEQEEMSGNIDPCCST
;
A
#
# COMPACT_ATOMS: atom_id res chain seq x y z
N MET A 1 -24.03 -26.49 -44.46
CA MET A 1 -24.73 -26.57 -43.15
C MET A 1 -24.63 -25.19 -42.49
N PRO A 2 -25.75 -24.58 -42.05
CA PRO A 2 -25.77 -23.15 -41.76
C PRO A 2 -25.06 -22.82 -40.44
N LYS A 3 -24.09 -21.88 -40.52
CA LYS A 3 -23.29 -21.36 -39.39
C LYS A 3 -24.12 -20.80 -38.22
N TRP A 4 -25.40 -20.53 -38.45
CA TRP A 4 -26.35 -20.04 -37.45
C TRP A 4 -26.71 -21.09 -36.38
N ILE A 5 -26.69 -22.38 -36.72
CA ILE A 5 -27.02 -23.45 -35.76
C ILE A 5 -25.86 -23.67 -34.77
N THR A 6 -24.61 -23.49 -35.22
CA THR A 6 -23.43 -23.52 -34.34
C THR A 6 -23.33 -22.29 -33.44
N MET A 7 -23.70 -21.11 -33.93
CA MET A 7 -23.78 -19.90 -33.08
C MET A 7 -24.86 -20.03 -32.01
N GLY A 8 -26.04 -20.57 -32.34
CA GLY A 8 -27.11 -20.81 -31.37
C GLY A 8 -26.69 -21.79 -30.25
N ARG A 9 -25.92 -22.82 -30.58
CA ARG A 9 -25.39 -23.77 -29.58
C ARG A 9 -24.30 -23.16 -28.69
N VAL A 10 -23.41 -22.33 -29.25
CA VAL A 10 -22.39 -21.64 -28.46
C VAL A 10 -23.02 -20.58 -27.55
N VAL A 11 -24.02 -19.84 -28.02
CA VAL A 11 -24.75 -18.85 -27.21
C VAL A 11 -25.57 -19.52 -26.12
N VAL A 12 -26.19 -20.68 -26.36
CA VAL A 12 -26.92 -21.44 -25.32
C VAL A 12 -25.96 -22.10 -24.32
N VAL A 13 -24.79 -22.58 -24.74
CA VAL A 13 -23.76 -23.11 -23.82
C VAL A 13 -23.12 -21.98 -23.02
N LEU A 14 -22.92 -20.79 -23.60
CA LEU A 14 -22.53 -19.59 -22.86
C LEU A 14 -23.64 -19.10 -21.93
N LEU A 15 -24.92 -19.12 -22.34
CA LEU A 15 -26.05 -18.74 -21.48
C LEU A 15 -26.28 -19.73 -20.33
N LEU A 16 -26.01 -21.03 -20.55
CA LEU A 16 -26.05 -22.06 -19.53
C LEU A 16 -24.82 -22.00 -18.60
N ALA A 17 -23.66 -21.53 -19.09
CA ALA A 17 -22.51 -21.19 -18.25
C ALA A 17 -22.69 -19.85 -17.49
N VAL A 18 -23.57 -18.97 -17.99
CA VAL A 18 -23.93 -17.66 -17.40
C VAL A 18 -25.14 -17.75 -16.46
N LEU A 19 -25.83 -18.90 -16.38
CA LEU A 19 -26.62 -19.28 -15.20
C LEU A 19 -25.64 -19.55 -14.06
N ALA A 20 -25.16 -18.43 -13.55
CA ALA A 20 -24.13 -18.30 -12.56
C ALA A 20 -24.37 -19.30 -11.43
N ILE A 21 -23.27 -19.93 -11.06
CA ILE A 21 -22.99 -20.47 -9.74
C ILE A 21 -23.21 -19.31 -8.74
N ALA A 22 -24.48 -18.99 -8.46
CA ALA A 22 -24.86 -17.96 -7.50
C ALA A 22 -24.74 -18.61 -6.12
N GLN A 23 -23.50 -18.74 -5.64
CA GLN A 23 -23.21 -19.30 -4.31
C GLN A 23 -23.66 -18.36 -3.20
N GLN A 24 -23.71 -17.04 -3.45
CA GLN A 24 -24.13 -16.01 -2.50
C GLN A 24 -24.28 -14.65 -3.20
N ASP A 25 -25.10 -13.76 -2.65
CA ASP A 25 -25.24 -12.39 -3.13
C ASP A 25 -24.02 -11.55 -2.73
N LEU A 26 -23.07 -11.38 -3.66
CA LEU A 26 -21.79 -10.71 -3.45
C LEU A 26 -21.91 -9.24 -3.02
N LYS A 27 -23.08 -8.60 -3.20
CA LYS A 27 -23.29 -7.19 -2.81
C LYS A 27 -23.52 -7.01 -1.32
N GLU A 28 -24.01 -8.04 -0.65
CA GLU A 28 -24.34 -8.01 0.78
C GLU A 28 -23.41 -8.92 1.59
N THR A 29 -22.36 -9.46 0.98
CA THR A 29 -21.30 -10.24 1.66
C THR A 29 -20.21 -9.33 2.20
N HIS A 30 -19.90 -9.44 3.48
CA HIS A 30 -18.82 -8.70 4.14
C HIS A 30 -17.74 -9.64 4.69
N CYS A 31 -16.51 -9.15 4.81
CA CYS A 31 -15.38 -9.95 5.29
C CYS A 31 -15.56 -10.37 6.77
N PRO A 32 -15.40 -11.66 7.12
CA PRO A 32 -15.63 -12.20 8.47
C PRO A 32 -14.72 -11.61 9.57
N LEU A 33 -13.57 -11.05 9.20
CA LEU A 33 -12.57 -10.51 10.13
C LEU A 33 -12.78 -9.03 10.44
N CYS A 34 -12.99 -8.20 9.41
CA CYS A 34 -12.96 -6.75 9.53
C CYS A 34 -14.24 -6.04 9.08
N ASP A 35 -15.26 -6.78 8.63
CA ASP A 35 -16.55 -6.23 8.20
C ASP A 35 -16.44 -5.17 7.08
N MET A 36 -15.48 -5.39 6.16
CA MET A 36 -15.31 -4.59 4.94
C MET A 36 -15.86 -5.35 3.73
N ASP A 37 -16.15 -4.63 2.64
CA ASP A 37 -16.60 -5.23 1.40
C ASP A 37 -15.61 -6.25 0.85
N ILE A 38 -16.14 -7.37 0.36
CA ILE A 38 -15.33 -8.45 -0.19
C ILE A 38 -14.83 -8.13 -1.59
N GLN A 39 -13.79 -8.84 -2.03
CA GLN A 39 -13.38 -8.86 -3.43
C GLN A 39 -13.76 -10.22 -4.04
N PRO A 40 -14.67 -10.29 -5.04
CA PRO A 40 -15.08 -11.55 -5.68
C PRO A 40 -13.94 -12.48 -6.17
N PRO A 41 -12.80 -12.00 -6.72
CA PRO A 41 -11.68 -12.87 -7.08
C PRO A 41 -10.92 -13.47 -5.89
N LEU A 42 -11.15 -12.99 -4.67
CA LEU A 42 -10.48 -13.46 -3.46
C LEU A 42 -11.41 -14.38 -2.68
N ASN A 43 -11.52 -15.62 -3.16
CA ASN A 43 -12.39 -16.63 -2.58
C ASN A 43 -11.71 -17.96 -2.34
N GLN A 44 -12.25 -18.73 -1.40
CA GLN A 44 -11.93 -20.14 -1.19
C GLN A 44 -13.22 -20.94 -1.31
N THR A 45 -13.26 -21.84 -2.28
CA THR A 45 -14.39 -22.75 -2.50
C THR A 45 -14.34 -23.94 -1.55
N ILE A 46 -15.51 -24.37 -1.11
CA ILE A 46 -15.76 -25.45 -0.16
C ILE A 46 -16.73 -26.43 -0.81
N LYS A 47 -16.56 -27.72 -0.52
CA LYS A 47 -17.48 -28.79 -0.95
C LYS A 47 -18.94 -28.42 -0.69
N GLY A 48 -19.81 -28.87 -1.58
CA GLY A 48 -21.24 -28.58 -1.49
C GLY A 48 -21.62 -27.18 -1.99
N ASN A 49 -20.86 -26.64 -2.95
CA ASN A 49 -21.14 -25.37 -3.61
C ASN A 49 -21.23 -24.17 -2.64
N GLN A 50 -20.33 -24.13 -1.66
CA GLN A 50 -20.18 -23.02 -0.73
C GLN A 50 -18.82 -22.35 -0.96
N ALA A 51 -18.71 -21.07 -0.62
CA ALA A 51 -17.45 -20.37 -0.70
C ALA A 51 -17.36 -19.31 0.40
N ILE A 52 -16.13 -19.03 0.81
CA ILE A 52 -15.81 -17.87 1.64
C ILE A 52 -15.07 -16.85 0.81
N TYR A 53 -15.32 -15.58 1.12
CA TYR A 53 -14.73 -14.43 0.46
C TYR A 53 -14.03 -13.57 1.49
N ALA A 54 -12.91 -12.97 1.11
CA ALA A 54 -12.19 -12.03 1.95
C ALA A 54 -12.16 -10.63 1.29
N CYS A 55 -11.82 -9.62 2.09
CA CYS A 55 -11.49 -8.29 1.57
C CYS A 55 -10.02 -8.22 1.12
N GLU A 56 -9.70 -7.21 0.30
CA GLU A 56 -8.34 -6.95 -0.23
C GLU A 56 -7.38 -6.38 0.83
N MET A 57 -7.34 -6.97 2.04
CA MET A 57 -6.48 -6.50 3.13
C MET A 57 -5.79 -7.66 3.86
N ALA A 58 -4.50 -7.46 4.15
CA ALA A 58 -3.71 -8.17 5.16
C ALA A 58 -3.81 -9.70 5.17
N GLY A 59 -3.87 -10.35 4.00
CA GLY A 59 -3.90 -11.83 3.93
C GLY A 59 -5.11 -12.45 4.67
N HIS A 60 -6.21 -11.71 4.82
CA HIS A 60 -7.40 -12.19 5.52
C HIS A 60 -7.88 -13.54 4.97
N LEU A 61 -7.78 -13.78 3.65
CA LEU A 61 -8.13 -15.08 3.09
C LEU A 61 -7.23 -16.22 3.59
N ASP A 62 -5.92 -15.97 3.72
CA ASP A 62 -4.97 -16.96 4.20
C ASP A 62 -5.22 -17.30 5.67
N GLN A 63 -5.54 -16.29 6.48
CA GLN A 63 -5.92 -16.48 7.88
C GLN A 63 -7.21 -17.30 8.02
N LEU A 64 -8.21 -17.03 7.16
CA LEU A 64 -9.45 -17.80 7.14
C LEU A 64 -9.23 -19.25 6.70
N ARG A 65 -8.28 -19.48 5.80
CA ARG A 65 -7.91 -20.83 5.34
C ARG A 65 -7.13 -21.60 6.39
N ASP A 66 -6.31 -20.93 7.20
CA ASP A 66 -5.47 -21.57 8.20
C ASP A 66 -6.32 -22.23 9.31
N PRO A 67 -6.30 -23.57 9.45
CA PRO A 67 -7.03 -24.27 10.51
C PRO A 67 -6.53 -23.92 11.92
N ALA A 68 -5.29 -23.42 12.06
CA ALA A 68 -4.74 -23.04 13.35
C ALA A 68 -5.38 -21.75 13.92
N SER A 69 -6.00 -20.93 13.06
CA SER A 69 -6.58 -19.64 13.44
C SER A 69 -7.84 -19.75 14.31
N LYS A 70 -8.49 -20.92 14.34
CA LYS A 70 -9.75 -21.18 15.09
C LYS A 70 -10.83 -20.10 14.89
N ILE A 71 -10.89 -19.53 13.68
CA ILE A 71 -11.84 -18.46 13.37
C ILE A 71 -13.27 -19.00 13.16
N LEU A 72 -13.39 -20.27 12.76
CA LEU A 72 -14.68 -20.94 12.59
C LEU A 72 -15.32 -21.24 13.95
N ARG A 73 -16.53 -20.73 14.17
CA ARG A 73 -17.27 -20.91 15.42
C ARG A 73 -18.16 -22.16 15.37
N GLY A 74 -18.57 -22.60 16.55
CA GLY A 74 -19.42 -23.79 16.73
C GLY A 74 -20.80 -23.68 16.03
N PRO A 75 -21.49 -24.82 15.86
CA PRO A 75 -22.76 -24.89 15.16
C PRO A 75 -23.85 -24.06 15.85
N VAL A 76 -24.57 -23.28 15.06
CA VAL A 76 -25.79 -22.57 15.48
C VAL A 76 -26.97 -23.12 14.65
N PRO A 77 -28.05 -23.59 15.28
CA PRO A 77 -29.22 -24.07 14.55
C PRO A 77 -29.92 -22.90 13.84
N ILE A 78 -30.35 -23.14 12.60
CA ILE A 78 -31.05 -22.14 11.78
C ILE A 78 -32.39 -22.68 11.28
N THR A 79 -33.38 -21.79 11.18
CA THR A 79 -34.71 -22.08 10.64
C THR A 79 -34.88 -21.61 9.19
N SER A 80 -34.09 -20.61 8.78
CA SER A 80 -34.07 -20.05 7.43
C SER A 80 -32.67 -19.55 7.07
N LEU A 81 -32.39 -19.44 5.76
CA LEU A 81 -31.15 -18.86 5.23
C LEU A 81 -31.19 -17.33 5.34
N ASP A 82 -30.20 -16.75 6.01
CA ASP A 82 -30.02 -15.30 6.11
C ASP A 82 -29.41 -14.72 4.82
N VAL A 83 -29.56 -13.41 4.59
CA VAL A 83 -28.82 -12.70 3.54
C VAL A 83 -27.34 -12.72 3.92
N PRO A 84 -26.38 -13.08 3.03
CA PRO A 84 -26.41 -13.10 1.55
C PRO A 84 -26.82 -14.43 0.88
N TYR A 85 -27.30 -15.41 1.63
CA TYR A 85 -27.51 -16.78 1.16
C TYR A 85 -28.95 -17.11 0.74
N THR A 86 -29.86 -16.13 0.75
CA THR A 86 -31.30 -16.33 0.47
C THR A 86 -31.61 -16.94 -0.90
N LYS A 87 -30.75 -16.70 -1.90
CA LYS A 87 -30.89 -17.22 -3.28
C LYS A 87 -29.87 -18.32 -3.62
N ALA A 88 -29.05 -18.72 -2.64
CA ALA A 88 -27.92 -19.60 -2.86
C ALA A 88 -28.34 -21.08 -2.91
N GLN A 89 -27.88 -21.81 -3.92
CA GLN A 89 -28.07 -23.27 -4.01
C GLN A 89 -26.88 -24.01 -3.38
N MET A 90 -26.88 -24.08 -2.05
CA MET A 90 -25.83 -24.71 -1.26
C MET A 90 -26.22 -26.12 -0.80
N ARG A 91 -25.21 -26.97 -0.59
CA ARG A 91 -25.36 -28.34 -0.10
C ARG A 91 -24.38 -28.60 1.04
N CYS A 92 -24.63 -29.63 1.83
CA CYS A 92 -23.74 -29.98 2.94
C CYS A 92 -22.36 -30.44 2.42
N PRO A 93 -21.23 -29.87 2.90
CA PRO A 93 -19.88 -30.22 2.44
C PRO A 93 -19.47 -31.68 2.68
N VAL A 94 -20.13 -32.36 3.61
CA VAL A 94 -19.79 -33.74 4.02
C VAL A 94 -20.59 -34.77 3.20
N CYS A 95 -21.89 -34.55 3.00
CA CYS A 95 -22.82 -35.57 2.49
C CYS A 95 -23.67 -35.11 1.29
N ASP A 96 -23.46 -33.89 0.81
CA ASP A 96 -24.14 -33.29 -0.35
C ASP A 96 -25.67 -33.19 -0.25
N LYS A 97 -26.24 -33.31 0.96
CA LYS A 97 -27.68 -33.09 1.19
C LYS A 97 -28.02 -31.60 1.08
N ALA A 98 -29.15 -31.29 0.46
CA ALA A 98 -29.66 -29.92 0.29
C ALA A 98 -30.37 -29.37 1.53
N GLU A 99 -30.74 -30.22 2.49
CA GLU A 99 -31.36 -29.79 3.75
C GLU A 99 -30.30 -29.29 4.73
N LEU A 100 -30.26 -27.98 4.93
CA LEU A 100 -29.31 -27.29 5.81
C LEU A 100 -30.02 -26.87 7.11
N LYS A 101 -29.52 -27.32 8.25
CA LYS A 101 -30.12 -27.07 9.58
C LYS A 101 -29.20 -26.34 10.54
N PHE A 102 -27.90 -26.38 10.30
CA PHE A 102 -26.88 -25.77 11.16
C PHE A 102 -25.99 -24.85 10.35
N ALA A 103 -25.66 -23.69 10.92
CA ALA A 103 -24.73 -22.72 10.37
C ALA A 103 -23.51 -22.57 11.29
N LEU A 104 -22.32 -22.54 10.72
CA LEU A 104 -21.06 -22.26 11.40
C LEU A 104 -20.64 -20.84 11.00
N PRO A 105 -20.74 -19.85 11.90
CA PRO A 105 -20.33 -18.50 11.58
C PRO A 105 -18.81 -18.37 11.50
N TRP A 106 -18.34 -17.61 10.51
CA TRP A 106 -16.93 -17.36 10.31
C TRP A 106 -16.54 -16.04 10.97
N GLY A 107 -15.63 -16.09 11.95
CA GLY A 107 -15.08 -14.90 12.60
C GLY A 107 -16.06 -14.16 13.51
N ASN A 108 -15.69 -12.93 13.85
CA ASN A 108 -16.34 -12.18 14.91
C ASN A 108 -17.18 -11.00 14.42
N ARG A 109 -16.99 -10.54 13.19
CA ARG A 109 -17.54 -9.26 12.71
C ARG A 109 -18.29 -9.33 11.39
N GLY A 110 -17.98 -10.25 10.49
CA GLY A 110 -18.72 -10.37 9.23
C GLY A 110 -19.92 -11.31 9.27
N ASN A 111 -20.58 -11.45 8.12
CA ASN A 111 -21.85 -12.14 7.97
C ASN A 111 -21.77 -13.47 7.20
N GLN A 112 -20.57 -13.96 6.93
CA GLN A 112 -20.35 -15.22 6.21
C GLN A 112 -20.45 -16.43 7.13
N LYS A 113 -21.09 -17.50 6.64
CA LYS A 113 -21.35 -18.74 7.39
C LYS A 113 -21.22 -19.96 6.47
N ILE A 114 -20.75 -21.08 7.00
CA ILE A 114 -20.89 -22.40 6.35
C ILE A 114 -22.17 -23.04 6.83
N PHE A 115 -22.88 -23.73 5.94
CA PHE A 115 -24.08 -24.48 6.29
C PHE A 115 -23.87 -26.00 6.22
N THR A 116 -24.45 -26.72 7.16
CA THR A 116 -24.38 -28.19 7.27
C THR A 116 -25.76 -28.78 7.58
N CYS A 117 -25.95 -30.07 7.29
CA CYS A 117 -27.24 -30.73 7.46
C CYS A 117 -27.51 -31.25 8.89
N SER A 118 -26.46 -31.48 9.69
CA SER A 118 -26.57 -32.01 11.05
C SER A 118 -25.44 -31.48 11.95
N GLU A 119 -25.62 -31.60 13.26
CA GLU A 119 -24.64 -31.15 14.26
C GLU A 119 -23.32 -31.91 14.14
N GLU A 120 -23.38 -33.22 13.86
CA GLU A 120 -22.18 -34.06 13.68
C GLU A 120 -21.37 -33.61 12.47
N HIS A 121 -22.06 -33.21 11.38
CA HIS A 121 -21.39 -32.70 10.19
C HIS A 121 -20.75 -31.34 10.42
N ALA A 122 -21.34 -30.51 11.29
CA ALA A 122 -20.71 -29.26 11.71
C ALA A 122 -19.43 -29.52 12.49
N HIS A 123 -19.45 -30.45 13.45
CA HIS A 123 -18.26 -30.81 14.23
C HIS A 123 -17.13 -31.37 13.35
N MET A 124 -17.44 -32.21 12.37
CA MET A 124 -16.43 -32.72 11.42
C MET A 124 -15.75 -31.61 10.61
N VAL A 125 -16.51 -30.61 10.15
CA VAL A 125 -15.96 -29.45 9.43
C VAL A 125 -15.12 -28.58 10.35
N LEU A 126 -15.52 -28.43 11.62
CA LEU A 126 -14.79 -27.65 12.63
C LEU A 126 -13.46 -28.29 13.04
N GLU A 127 -13.41 -29.63 13.11
CA GLU A 127 -12.18 -30.36 13.43
C GLU A 127 -11.15 -30.34 12.30
N ASN A 128 -11.60 -30.41 11.03
CA ASN A 128 -10.71 -30.46 9.88
C ASN A 128 -11.27 -29.71 8.65
N GLN A 129 -11.30 -28.39 8.73
CA GLN A 129 -11.80 -27.53 7.64
C GLN A 129 -11.05 -27.75 6.30
N ALA A 130 -9.74 -28.01 6.36
CA ALA A 130 -8.89 -28.13 5.18
C ALA A 130 -9.27 -29.32 4.28
N ALA A 131 -9.85 -30.38 4.83
CA ALA A 131 -10.30 -31.56 4.07
C ALA A 131 -11.53 -31.28 3.18
N TYR A 132 -12.24 -30.18 3.43
CA TYR A 132 -13.48 -29.81 2.73
C TYR A 132 -13.30 -28.67 1.74
N TYR A 133 -12.09 -28.13 1.58
CA TYR A 133 -11.80 -27.16 0.54
C TYR A 133 -11.78 -27.81 -0.84
N GLU A 134 -12.54 -27.25 -1.78
CA GLU A 134 -12.50 -27.61 -3.19
C GLU A 134 -11.53 -26.66 -3.89
N GLY A 135 -10.59 -27.23 -4.64
CA GLY A 135 -9.46 -26.48 -5.19
C GLY A 135 -8.31 -26.44 -4.20
N VAL A 136 -7.32 -27.32 -4.41
CA VAL A 136 -5.93 -26.90 -4.19
C VAL A 136 -5.70 -25.79 -5.21
N LEU A 137 -5.00 -24.73 -4.80
CA LEU A 137 -4.43 -23.71 -5.66
C LEU A 137 -4.22 -24.21 -7.10
N SER A 138 -4.28 -23.30 -8.06
CA SER A 138 -3.33 -23.30 -9.16
C SER A 138 -1.89 -23.37 -8.62
N SER A 139 -1.47 -24.51 -8.07
CA SER A 139 -0.10 -24.95 -8.06
C SER A 139 0.15 -25.56 -9.43
N SER A 140 -0.08 -24.78 -10.49
CA SER A 140 0.87 -24.89 -11.58
C SER A 140 2.20 -24.54 -10.92
N SER A 141 3.16 -25.45 -10.99
CA SER A 141 4.49 -25.35 -10.41
C SER A 141 5.32 -24.15 -10.92
N ASP A 142 4.67 -23.18 -11.56
CA ASP A 142 5.22 -22.01 -12.24
C ASP A 142 4.63 -20.67 -11.76
N GLU A 143 3.61 -20.65 -10.88
CA GLU A 143 3.00 -19.40 -10.41
C GLU A 143 3.73 -18.84 -9.17
N PHE A 144 4.40 -17.69 -9.30
CA PHE A 144 5.30 -17.10 -8.29
C PHE A 144 4.57 -16.63 -7.01
N CYS A 145 3.29 -16.26 -7.13
CA CYS A 145 2.45 -15.78 -6.04
C CYS A 145 0.97 -15.87 -6.46
N THR A 146 0.07 -15.99 -5.49
CA THR A 146 -1.33 -16.41 -5.71
C THR A 146 -2.34 -15.26 -5.65
N HIS A 147 -2.13 -14.33 -4.74
CA HIS A 147 -3.03 -13.20 -4.50
C HIS A 147 -2.26 -11.91 -4.32
N ALA A 148 -2.77 -10.82 -4.87
CA ALA A 148 -2.08 -9.54 -4.89
C ALA A 148 -2.65 -8.56 -3.86
N SER A 149 -1.83 -8.07 -2.93
CA SER A 149 -2.22 -7.09 -1.91
C SER A 149 -1.29 -5.88 -1.90
N VAL A 150 -1.81 -4.76 -1.41
CA VAL A 150 -1.08 -3.48 -1.29
C VAL A 150 -0.29 -3.41 0.02
N MET A 151 -0.73 -4.11 1.07
CA MET A 151 -0.12 -4.09 2.40
C MET A 151 -0.12 -5.50 3.00
N PHE A 152 1.04 -5.94 3.48
CA PHE A 152 1.22 -7.21 4.17
C PHE A 152 1.02 -7.07 5.69
N ASP A 153 0.71 -8.18 6.35
CA ASP A 153 0.59 -8.26 7.81
C ASP A 153 1.99 -8.39 8.44
N GLY A 154 2.71 -7.27 8.49
CA GLY A 154 4.12 -7.21 8.92
C GLY A 154 5.12 -7.56 7.82
N PHE A 155 6.41 -7.63 8.19
CA PHE A 155 7.49 -7.91 7.24
C PHE A 155 7.44 -9.35 6.74
N GLN A 156 7.01 -9.52 5.50
CA GLN A 156 6.92 -10.81 4.84
C GLN A 156 7.71 -10.79 3.51
N SER A 157 7.88 -11.94 2.89
CA SER A 157 8.53 -12.06 1.58
C SER A 157 7.51 -12.48 0.53
N THR A 158 7.53 -11.81 -0.62
CA THR A 158 6.68 -12.14 -1.79
C THR A 158 6.93 -13.57 -2.32
N VAL A 159 8.08 -14.20 -2.03
CA VAL A 159 8.46 -15.50 -2.60
C VAL A 159 7.64 -16.63 -1.98
N GLY A 160 6.62 -17.10 -2.71
CA GLY A 160 5.73 -18.19 -2.28
C GLY A 160 4.54 -17.75 -1.42
N GLY A 161 4.30 -16.44 -1.33
CA GLY A 161 3.18 -15.84 -0.59
C GLY A 161 2.27 -15.00 -1.47
N THR A 162 1.84 -13.86 -0.94
CA THR A 162 1.04 -12.86 -1.65
C THR A 162 1.91 -11.99 -2.56
N CYS A 163 1.42 -11.68 -3.77
CA CYS A 163 2.04 -10.74 -4.71
C CYS A 163 1.94 -9.30 -4.20
N VAL A 164 2.99 -8.50 -4.38
CA VAL A 164 2.94 -7.06 -4.13
C VAL A 164 2.26 -6.32 -5.29
N LYS A 165 1.37 -5.37 -4.94
CA LYS A 165 0.87 -4.31 -5.84
C LYS A 165 1.66 -3.02 -5.62
N LEU A 166 2.39 -2.56 -6.63
CA LEU A 166 3.24 -1.37 -6.52
C LEU A 166 2.54 -0.12 -7.11
N TRP A 167 2.21 0.85 -6.25
CA TRP A 167 1.57 2.15 -6.58
C TRP A 167 0.18 2.12 -7.24
N PHE A 168 -0.03 1.28 -8.26
CA PHE A 168 -1.26 1.21 -9.04
C PHE A 168 -1.75 -0.23 -9.18
N GLN A 169 -3.07 -0.40 -9.34
CA GLN A 169 -3.74 -1.70 -9.48
C GLN A 169 -3.16 -2.64 -10.57
N PRO A 170 -2.74 -2.18 -11.77
CA PRO A 170 -2.18 -3.09 -12.78
C PRO A 170 -0.72 -3.50 -12.52
N TRP A 171 -0.02 -2.86 -11.59
CA TRP A 171 1.40 -3.10 -11.32
C TRP A 171 1.56 -4.22 -10.28
N VAL A 172 1.16 -5.43 -10.68
CA VAL A 172 1.28 -6.64 -9.86
C VAL A 172 2.60 -7.36 -10.15
N MET A 173 3.40 -7.59 -9.13
CA MET A 173 4.65 -8.35 -9.20
C MET A 173 4.37 -9.85 -9.23
N ASN A 174 3.81 -10.34 -10.34
CA ASN A 174 3.37 -11.72 -10.48
C ASN A 174 4.47 -12.71 -10.92
N SER A 175 5.71 -12.25 -11.10
CA SER A 175 6.84 -13.09 -11.50
C SER A 175 8.15 -12.61 -10.91
N LYS A 176 9.13 -13.52 -10.80
CA LYS A 176 10.51 -13.20 -10.35
C LYS A 176 11.13 -12.06 -11.14
N VAL A 177 10.88 -12.03 -12.45
CA VAL A 177 11.41 -11.00 -13.36
C VAL A 177 10.77 -9.65 -13.06
N LYS A 178 9.44 -9.59 -12.91
CA LYS A 178 8.75 -8.34 -12.55
C LYS A 178 9.22 -7.84 -11.19
N TYR A 179 9.35 -8.74 -10.22
CA TYR A 179 9.87 -8.40 -8.91
C TYR A 179 11.30 -7.83 -8.98
N ALA A 180 12.20 -8.42 -9.77
CA ALA A 180 13.55 -7.90 -9.97
C ALA A 180 13.54 -6.49 -10.60
N PHE A 181 12.68 -6.25 -11.60
CA PHE A 181 12.48 -4.91 -12.15
C PHE A 181 11.93 -3.92 -11.12
N GLY A 182 10.99 -4.35 -10.27
CA GLY A 182 10.48 -3.54 -9.16
C GLY A 182 11.59 -3.18 -8.17
N PHE A 183 12.40 -4.15 -7.76
CA PHE A 183 13.55 -3.96 -6.87
C PHE A 183 14.54 -2.94 -7.45
N ILE A 184 14.97 -3.14 -8.70
CA ILE A 184 15.89 -2.22 -9.38
C ILE A 184 15.24 -0.84 -9.53
N GLY A 185 13.97 -0.78 -9.89
CA GLY A 185 13.22 0.46 -10.03
C GLY A 185 13.17 1.28 -8.73
N ILE A 186 12.98 0.62 -7.58
CA ILE A 186 12.97 1.28 -6.26
C ILE A 186 14.38 1.77 -5.88
N VAL A 187 15.42 0.96 -6.12
CA VAL A 187 16.81 1.39 -5.89
C VAL A 187 17.12 2.64 -6.72
N LEU A 188 16.81 2.61 -8.02
CA LEU A 188 17.01 3.75 -8.92
C LEU A 188 16.18 4.96 -8.50
N LEU A 189 14.94 4.76 -8.03
CA LEU A 189 14.09 5.84 -7.55
C LEU A 189 14.67 6.51 -6.29
N GLY A 190 15.26 5.73 -5.37
CA GLY A 190 15.97 6.25 -4.20
C GLY A 190 17.21 7.07 -4.59
N ILE A 191 18.03 6.54 -5.51
CA ILE A 191 19.19 7.26 -6.05
C ILE A 191 18.75 8.56 -6.74
N PHE A 192 17.65 8.51 -7.50
CA PHE A 192 17.09 9.66 -8.18
C PHE A 192 16.56 10.72 -7.22
N LEU A 193 15.94 10.33 -6.10
CA LEU A 193 15.48 11.28 -5.08
C LEU A 193 16.65 12.11 -4.52
N GLU A 194 17.73 11.45 -4.14
CA GLU A 194 18.93 12.10 -3.60
C GLU A 194 19.60 12.99 -4.65
N TRP A 195 19.77 12.49 -5.88
CA TRP A 195 20.28 13.28 -7.00
C TRP A 195 19.44 14.54 -7.25
N PHE A 196 18.11 14.40 -7.23
CA PHE A 196 17.20 15.50 -7.49
C PHE A 196 17.19 16.52 -6.34
N GLY A 197 17.42 16.08 -5.10
CA GLY A 197 17.67 16.93 -3.94
C GLY A 197 18.91 17.80 -4.13
N GLU A 198 20.04 17.18 -4.45
CA GLU A 198 21.32 17.88 -4.70
C GLU A 198 21.21 18.84 -5.90
N TYR A 199 20.56 18.40 -6.98
CA TYR A 199 20.31 19.22 -8.15
C TYR A 199 19.49 20.47 -7.82
N ARG A 200 18.51 20.36 -6.91
CA ARG A 200 17.72 21.50 -6.43
C ARG A 200 18.60 22.52 -5.70
N GLU A 201 19.50 22.06 -4.83
CA GLU A 201 20.43 22.91 -4.08
C GLU A 201 21.42 23.61 -5.03
N THR A 202 21.97 22.88 -5.99
CA THR A 202 22.83 23.46 -7.04
C THR A 202 22.10 24.53 -7.86
N VAL A 203 20.83 24.30 -8.21
CA VAL A 203 20.02 25.27 -8.96
C VAL A 203 19.67 26.48 -8.12
N GLU A 204 19.41 26.30 -6.82
CA GLU A 204 19.18 27.38 -5.85
C GLU A 204 20.41 28.30 -5.78
N ASP A 205 21.59 27.72 -5.57
CA ASP A 205 22.87 28.44 -5.57
C ASP A 205 23.14 29.15 -6.89
N TRP A 206 22.86 28.49 -8.01
CA TRP A 206 23.01 29.09 -9.33
C TRP A 206 22.09 30.29 -9.52
N PHE A 207 20.82 30.18 -9.11
CA PHE A 207 19.87 31.30 -9.18
C PHE A 207 20.28 32.46 -8.27
N ILE A 208 20.74 32.19 -7.06
CA ILE A 208 21.22 33.21 -6.12
C ILE A 208 22.45 33.91 -6.69
N ARG A 209 23.41 33.16 -7.27
CA ARG A 209 24.62 33.74 -7.87
C ARG A 209 24.33 34.61 -9.09
N GLN A 210 23.37 34.22 -9.93
CA GLN A 210 23.10 34.91 -11.20
C GLN A 210 22.08 36.05 -11.06
N TYR A 211 21.08 35.90 -10.19
CA TYR A 211 19.94 36.82 -10.07
C TYR A 211 19.77 37.40 -8.66
N GLY A 212 20.70 37.13 -7.74
CA GLY A 212 20.69 37.66 -6.39
C GLY A 212 20.80 39.18 -6.40
N ILE A 213 19.70 39.85 -6.03
CA ILE A 213 19.69 41.30 -5.82
C ILE A 213 20.03 41.53 -4.34
N THR A 214 21.17 42.16 -4.08
CA THR A 214 21.53 42.58 -2.71
C THR A 214 20.78 43.86 -2.39
N GLU A 215 19.78 43.76 -1.52
CA GLU A 215 19.07 44.92 -0.97
C GLU A 215 19.74 45.29 0.36
N THR A 216 20.41 46.44 0.40
CA THR A 216 20.95 47.02 1.65
C THR A 216 19.82 47.73 2.37
N VAL A 217 19.32 47.13 3.46
CA VAL A 217 18.37 47.81 4.33
C VAL A 217 19.19 48.47 5.44
N ASP A 218 19.29 49.79 5.39
CA ASP A 218 19.85 50.57 6.48
C ASP A 218 18.79 50.62 7.57
N ILE A 219 19.01 49.87 8.64
CA ILE A 219 18.17 49.97 9.84
C ILE A 219 18.59 51.26 10.55
N GLU A 220 17.84 52.34 10.34
CA GLU A 220 17.93 53.52 11.22
C GLU A 220 17.59 53.07 12.65
N ALA A 221 18.58 53.17 13.53
CA ALA A 221 18.49 52.77 14.94
C ALA A 221 17.65 53.75 15.79
N ASP A 222 16.53 54.23 15.28
CA ASP A 222 15.74 55.29 15.92
C ASP A 222 14.49 54.79 16.66
N THR A 223 14.33 53.48 16.87
CA THR A 223 13.19 52.94 17.64
C THR A 223 13.53 51.79 18.58
N PHE A 224 14.64 51.91 19.32
CA PHE A 224 14.75 51.23 20.61
C PHE A 224 14.50 52.23 21.74
N PRO A 225 13.69 51.90 22.76
CA PRO A 225 13.54 52.76 23.92
C PRO A 225 14.92 52.94 24.54
N LYS A 226 15.44 54.17 24.51
CA LYS A 226 16.69 54.56 25.15
C LYS A 226 16.57 54.23 26.63
N SER A 227 17.05 53.06 27.05
CA SER A 227 17.28 52.79 28.45
C SER A 227 18.37 53.76 28.92
N ALA A 228 18.15 54.44 30.03
CA ALA A 228 18.96 55.56 30.54
C ALA A 228 20.46 55.24 30.71
N MET A 229 20.85 53.97 30.60
CA MET A 229 22.23 53.51 30.70
C MET A 229 23.06 53.65 29.42
N SER A 230 22.45 53.84 28.24
CA SER A 230 23.18 53.96 26.97
C SER A 230 23.63 55.39 26.61
N VAL A 231 23.23 56.41 27.40
CA VAL A 231 23.56 57.83 27.14
C VAL A 231 24.99 58.20 27.53
N LEU A 232 25.67 57.40 28.38
CA LEU A 232 27.02 57.74 28.86
C LEU A 232 28.16 57.14 28.03
N VAL A 233 27.88 56.33 27.01
CA VAL A 233 28.89 55.79 26.09
C VAL A 233 28.49 56.17 24.67
N GLN A 234 28.94 57.34 24.23
CA GLN A 234 28.85 57.76 22.83
C GLN A 234 29.88 56.97 22.02
N ALA A 235 29.59 55.71 21.71
CA ALA A 235 30.25 55.02 20.61
C ALA A 235 29.70 55.58 19.28
N PRO A 236 30.52 55.72 18.22
CA PRO A 236 30.01 56.14 16.92
C PRO A 236 28.92 55.16 16.48
N VAL A 237 27.74 55.68 16.16
CA VAL A 237 26.59 54.89 15.68
C VAL A 237 27.00 54.30 14.33
N THR A 238 27.47 53.06 14.34
CA THR A 238 27.66 52.29 13.11
C THR A 238 26.29 51.87 12.62
N ALA A 239 25.84 52.47 11.51
CA ALA A 239 24.66 52.01 10.80
C ALA A 239 24.84 50.51 10.50
N HIS A 240 23.98 49.66 11.08
CA HIS A 240 23.96 48.24 10.77
C HIS A 240 23.16 48.06 9.48
N SER A 241 23.86 47.98 8.35
CA SER A 241 23.27 47.61 7.08
C SER A 241 23.08 46.10 7.04
N VAL A 242 21.83 45.63 7.06
CA VAL A 242 21.53 44.21 6.86
C VAL A 242 21.39 43.98 5.36
N ARG A 243 22.27 43.16 4.79
CA ARG A 243 22.18 42.74 3.39
C ARG A 243 21.18 41.60 3.28
N SER A 244 20.04 41.85 2.64
CA SER A 244 19.08 40.80 2.30
C SER A 244 19.22 40.48 0.81
N CYS A 245 19.48 39.22 0.48
CA CYS A 245 19.55 38.77 -0.90
C CYS A 245 18.17 38.25 -1.32
N LYS A 246 17.54 38.91 -2.30
CA LYS A 246 16.25 38.45 -2.85
C LYS A 246 16.43 37.93 -4.28
N VAL A 247 15.89 36.75 -4.52
CA VAL A 247 15.75 36.18 -5.87
C VAL A 247 14.41 36.60 -6.50
N PRO A 248 14.33 36.77 -7.82
CA PRO A 248 13.09 37.14 -8.49
C PRO A 248 12.03 36.03 -8.38
N MET A 249 10.74 36.43 -8.38
CA MET A 249 9.61 35.50 -8.17
C MET A 249 9.61 34.27 -9.10
N TRP A 250 10.08 34.41 -10.34
CA TRP A 250 10.14 33.30 -11.30
C TRP A 250 11.08 32.18 -10.85
N CYS A 251 12.23 32.53 -10.25
CA CYS A 251 13.17 31.56 -9.69
C CYS A 251 12.57 30.91 -8.43
N THR A 252 11.87 31.67 -7.59
CA THR A 252 11.16 31.12 -6.43
C THR A 252 10.08 30.12 -6.83
N ILE A 253 9.31 30.41 -7.88
CA ILE A 253 8.28 29.50 -8.41
C ILE A 253 8.93 28.23 -8.96
N ALA A 254 10.02 28.36 -9.72
CA ALA A 254 10.75 27.22 -10.26
C ALA A 254 11.31 26.30 -9.15
N LEU A 255 11.97 26.89 -8.13
CA LEU A 255 12.50 26.17 -6.98
C LEU A 255 11.39 25.47 -6.16
N SER A 256 10.26 26.15 -5.96
CA SER A 256 9.09 25.56 -5.28
C SER A 256 8.51 24.39 -6.07
N GLY A 257 8.46 24.49 -7.41
CA GLY A 257 8.03 23.40 -8.28
C GLY A 257 8.95 22.18 -8.18
N MET A 258 10.27 22.39 -8.17
CA MET A 258 11.22 21.31 -7.92
C MET A 258 11.00 20.68 -6.54
N TYR A 259 10.80 21.48 -5.49
CA TYR A 259 10.49 20.96 -4.16
C TYR A 259 9.20 20.10 -4.13
N MET A 260 8.14 20.51 -4.84
CA MET A 260 6.92 19.71 -4.97
C MET A 260 7.16 18.36 -5.64
N VAL A 261 7.99 18.32 -6.69
CA VAL A 261 8.36 17.05 -7.36
C VAL A 261 9.18 16.16 -6.44
N ALA A 262 10.14 16.73 -5.70
CA ALA A 262 10.96 15.99 -4.74
C ALA A 262 10.09 15.33 -3.66
N LEU A 263 9.13 16.08 -3.10
CA LEU A 263 8.18 15.53 -2.13
C LEU A 263 7.34 14.41 -2.74
N ALA A 264 6.84 14.55 -3.97
CA ALA A 264 6.06 13.51 -4.62
C ALA A 264 6.84 12.19 -4.72
N ILE A 265 8.12 12.25 -5.12
CA ILE A 265 9.01 11.08 -5.20
C ILE A 265 9.25 10.49 -3.81
N GLY A 266 9.50 11.34 -2.80
CA GLY A 266 9.66 10.91 -1.41
C GLY A 266 8.43 10.16 -0.89
N TYR A 267 7.22 10.65 -1.18
CA TYR A 267 5.98 9.95 -0.84
C TYR A 267 5.81 8.63 -1.59
N PHE A 268 6.22 8.53 -2.85
CA PHE A 268 6.22 7.25 -3.58
C PHE A 268 7.13 6.21 -2.93
N ILE A 269 8.31 6.60 -2.45
CA ILE A 269 9.22 5.71 -1.70
C ILE A 269 8.61 5.35 -0.34
N MET A 270 8.00 6.31 0.36
CA MET A 270 7.31 6.06 1.62
C MET A 270 6.17 5.05 1.47
N LEU A 271 5.39 5.13 0.38
CA LEU A 271 4.35 4.14 0.07
C LEU A 271 4.93 2.74 -0.08
N VAL A 272 6.12 2.59 -0.69
CA VAL A 272 6.80 1.30 -0.81
C VAL A 272 7.20 0.74 0.55
N ALA A 273 7.71 1.58 1.45
CA ALA A 273 8.05 1.15 2.82
C ALA A 273 6.81 0.64 3.59
N MET A 274 5.65 1.23 3.34
CA MET A 274 4.37 0.83 3.95
C MET A 274 3.75 -0.45 3.36
N VAL A 275 4.31 -1.02 2.29
CA VAL A 275 3.88 -2.33 1.76
C VAL A 275 4.26 -3.46 2.72
N TYR A 276 5.31 -3.27 3.52
CA TYR A 276 5.92 -4.28 4.40
C TYR A 276 6.47 -5.53 3.68
N ASP A 277 6.88 -5.41 2.41
CA ASP A 277 7.72 -6.43 1.78
C ASP A 277 9.19 -6.23 2.18
N SER A 278 9.78 -7.26 2.80
CA SER A 278 11.16 -7.22 3.29
C SER A 278 12.19 -6.91 2.20
N GLY A 279 12.03 -7.45 0.99
CA GLY A 279 12.98 -7.23 -0.10
C GLY A 279 12.87 -5.83 -0.70
N LEU A 280 11.65 -5.32 -0.91
CA LEU A 280 11.44 -3.95 -1.38
C LEU A 280 11.87 -2.90 -0.34
N PHE A 281 11.68 -3.18 0.96
CA PHE A 281 12.17 -2.32 2.03
C PHE A 281 13.69 -2.20 2.03
N VAL A 282 14.40 -3.33 1.87
CA VAL A 282 15.86 -3.33 1.71
C VAL A 282 16.26 -2.57 0.44
N ALA A 283 15.52 -2.71 -0.66
CA ALA A 283 15.75 -1.95 -1.89
C ALA A 283 15.64 -0.43 -1.66
N CYS A 284 14.65 0.03 -0.90
CA CYS A 284 14.50 1.44 -0.52
C CYS A 284 15.72 1.96 0.24
N ILE A 285 16.16 1.22 1.28
CA ILE A 285 17.32 1.60 2.10
C ILE A 285 18.59 1.64 1.25
N LEU A 286 18.79 0.63 0.39
CA LEU A 286 19.95 0.59 -0.51
C LEU A 286 19.92 1.73 -1.52
N GLY A 287 18.76 2.04 -2.11
CA GLY A 287 18.61 3.14 -3.06
C GLY A 287 18.94 4.49 -2.44
N LEU A 288 18.35 4.79 -1.28
CA LEU A 288 18.63 6.04 -0.56
C LEU A 288 20.08 6.10 -0.05
N GLY A 289 20.61 5.00 0.49
CA GLY A 289 22.00 4.94 0.96
C GLY A 289 23.04 5.10 -0.16
N ILE A 290 22.82 4.46 -1.31
CA ILE A 290 23.69 4.63 -2.49
C ILE A 290 23.54 6.05 -3.05
N GLY A 291 22.32 6.59 -3.10
CA GLY A 291 22.09 7.97 -3.55
C GLY A 291 22.85 8.97 -2.69
N PHE A 292 22.72 8.86 -1.37
CA PHE A 292 23.44 9.68 -0.42
C PHE A 292 24.96 9.58 -0.63
N PHE A 293 25.48 8.36 -0.76
CA PHE A 293 26.92 8.14 -0.97
C PHE A 293 27.45 8.75 -2.28
N LEU A 294 26.65 8.77 -3.35
CA LEU A 294 27.08 9.26 -4.66
C LEU A 294 27.01 10.78 -4.80
N PHE A 295 26.02 11.42 -4.18
CA PHE A 295 25.72 12.84 -4.43
C PHE A 295 26.02 13.75 -3.25
N LYS A 296 26.06 13.22 -2.02
CA LYS A 296 26.29 14.05 -0.84
C LYS A 296 27.76 14.02 -0.48
N ASP A 297 28.47 15.09 -0.81
CA ASP A 297 29.85 15.31 -0.39
C ASP A 297 29.89 15.35 1.14
N THR A 298 30.37 14.27 1.77
CA THR A 298 30.48 14.16 3.24
C THR A 298 31.49 15.17 3.83
N GLU A 299 32.16 15.95 2.98
CA GLU A 299 33.22 16.88 3.34
C GLU A 299 32.75 18.36 3.42
N GLN A 300 31.50 18.70 3.02
CA GLN A 300 31.00 20.08 3.08
C GLN A 300 30.36 20.50 4.41
N GLU A 301 30.03 19.57 5.31
CA GLU A 301 29.50 19.94 6.64
C GLU A 301 30.58 20.51 7.58
N GLU A 302 31.88 20.42 7.24
CA GLU A 302 32.96 20.91 8.12
C GLU A 302 33.36 22.38 7.90
N MET A 303 32.81 23.10 6.90
CA MET A 303 33.14 24.54 6.69
C MET A 303 31.99 25.44 6.23
N SER A 304 30.80 25.29 6.82
CA SER A 304 29.86 26.41 6.99
C SER A 304 29.74 26.80 8.46
N GLY A 305 30.89 26.78 9.15
CA GLY A 305 31.06 27.66 10.29
C GLY A 305 30.92 29.08 9.75
N ASN A 306 29.78 29.71 10.07
CA ASN A 306 29.56 31.15 10.01
C ASN A 306 30.90 31.87 10.20
N ILE A 307 31.52 32.36 9.11
CA ILE A 307 32.58 33.33 9.24
C ILE A 307 31.86 34.60 9.68
N ASP A 308 31.69 34.73 10.99
CA ASP A 308 31.38 36.01 11.60
C ASP A 308 32.47 36.99 11.09
N PRO A 309 32.09 38.16 10.56
CA PRO A 309 33.01 39.15 10.01
C PRO A 309 33.96 39.78 11.06
N CYS A 310 34.09 39.18 12.25
CA CYS A 310 34.93 39.65 13.35
C CYS A 310 36.33 39.00 13.41
N CYS A 311 36.70 38.10 12.49
CA CYS A 311 38.02 37.42 12.50
C CYS A 311 38.89 37.68 11.26
N SER A 312 38.85 38.90 10.70
CA SER A 312 39.89 39.37 9.77
C SER A 312 40.52 40.64 10.33
N THR A 313 41.44 40.47 11.29
CA THR A 313 42.44 41.49 11.65
C THR A 313 43.67 41.35 10.76
#